data_AF-A0A7V8Z1Z1-F1
#
_entry.id   AF-A0A7V8Z1Z1-F1
#
_cell.length_a   1.000
_cell.length_b   1.000
_cell.length_c   1.000
_cell.angle_alpha   90.00
_cell.angle_beta   90.00
_cell.angle_gamma   90.00
#
_symmetry.space_group_name_H-M   'P 1'
#
loop_
_entity.id
_entity.type
_entity.pdbx_description
1 polymer ?
#
loop_
_entity_poly.entity_id
_entity_poly.type
_entity_poly.pdbx_seq_one_letter_code
_entity_poly.pdbx_strand_id
1 'polypeptide(L)' 'AATAEVRTAKGDLGRVIGRRGRTARSIRTIVSAAGEEEGVDVRVEFLD' A
#
# COMPACT_ATOMS: atom_id res chain seq x y z
N ALA A 1 14.55 -5.55 -2.73
CA ALA A 1 13.36 -4.90 -2.14
C ALA A 1 12.77 -3.97 -3.18
N ALA A 2 11.54 -4.24 -3.61
CA ALA A 2 10.78 -3.38 -4.51
C ALA A 2 9.86 -2.46 -3.69
N THR A 3 9.54 -1.29 -4.25
CA THR A 3 8.62 -0.34 -3.63
C THR A 3 7.39 -0.19 -4.52
N ALA A 4 6.21 -0.38 -3.93
CA ALA A 4 4.93 -0.09 -4.56
C ALA A 4 4.42 1.26 -4.02
N GLU A 5 4.27 2.24 -4.91
CA GLU A 5 3.82 3.57 -4.56
C GLU A 5 2.31 3.70 -4.79
N VAL A 6 1.59 4.18 -3.77
CA VAL A 6 0.20 4.58 -3.88
C VAL A 6 0.16 6.10 -3.95
N ARG A 7 -0.16 6.62 -5.13
CA ARG A 7 -0.38 8.05 -5.36
C ARG A 7 -1.86 8.35 -5.37
N THR A 8 -2.25 9.48 -4.81
CA THR A 8 -3.64 9.92 -4.76
C THR A 8 -3.79 11.33 -5.34
N ALA A 9 -5.02 11.73 -5.65
CA ALA A 9 -5.28 13.15 -5.87
C ALA A 9 -5.18 13.90 -4.54
N LYS A 10 -4.92 15.21 -4.60
CA LYS A 10 -4.79 16.06 -3.41
C LYS A 10 -6.05 15.95 -2.53
N GLY A 11 -5.84 15.62 -1.26
CA GLY A 11 -6.92 15.49 -0.26
C GLY A 11 -7.60 14.12 -0.21
N ASP A 12 -7.31 13.19 -1.12
CA ASP A 12 -7.90 11.84 -1.11
C ASP A 12 -7.12 10.84 -0.25
N LEU A 13 -5.89 11.16 0.15
CA LEU A 13 -5.03 10.26 0.92
C LEU A 13 -5.74 9.72 2.16
N GLY A 14 -6.42 10.57 2.94
CA GLY A 14 -7.15 10.13 4.15
C GLY A 14 -8.26 9.11 3.86
N ARG A 15 -8.93 9.24 2.71
CA ARG A 15 -9.96 8.30 2.25
C ARG A 15 -9.34 6.95 1.88
N VAL A 16 -8.20 6.97 1.20
CA VAL A 16 -7.46 5.78 0.77
C VAL A 16 -6.82 5.04 1.94
N ILE A 17 -6.28 5.76 2.93
CA ILE A 17 -5.76 5.15 4.17
C ILE A 17 -6.90 4.46 4.94
N GLY A 18 -8.07 5.09 4.97
CA GLY A 18 -9.26 4.58 5.63
C GLY A 18 -9.20 4.69 7.15
N ARG A 19 -10.34 4.42 7.82
CA ARG A 19 -10.46 4.55 9.28
C ARG A 19 -9.41 3.71 10.00
N ARG A 20 -8.57 4.35 10.83
CA ARG A 20 -7.45 3.72 11.56
C ARG A 20 -6.47 2.96 10.64
N GLY A 21 -6.36 3.36 9.38
CA GLY A 21 -5.46 2.71 8.42
C GLY A 21 -5.92 1.33 7.95
N ARG A 22 -7.19 0.96 8.14
CA ARG A 22 -7.68 -0.39 7.78
C ARG A 22 -7.48 -0.71 6.30
N THR A 23 -7.80 0.22 5.41
CA THR A 23 -7.61 0.04 3.97
C THR A 23 -6.14 -0.08 3.60
N ALA A 24 -5.30 0.83 4.12
CA ALA A 24 -3.85 0.77 3.89
C ALA A 24 -3.23 -0.55 4.38
N ARG A 25 -3.72 -1.10 5.50
CA ARG A 25 -3.27 -2.41 6.01
C ARG A 25 -3.67 -3.55 5.10
N SER A 26 -4.91 -3.58 4.60
CA SER A 26 -5.37 -4.58 3.64
C SER A 26 -4.55 -4.55 2.36
N ILE A 27 -4.26 -3.35 1.83
CA ILE A 27 -3.41 -3.19 0.64
C ILE A 27 -2.03 -3.80 0.89
N ARG A 28 -1.39 -3.46 2.03
CA ARG A 28 -0.09 -4.03 2.40
C ARG A 28 -0.11 -5.55 2.47
N THR A 29 -1.14 -6.14 3.08
CA THR A 29 -1.26 -7.61 3.18
C THR A 29 -1.30 -8.26 1.80
N ILE A 30 -2.09 -7.72 0.86
CA ILE A 30 -2.19 -8.28 -0.49
C ILE A 30 -0.87 -8.11 -1.25
N VAL A 31 -0.24 -6.93 -1.16
CA VAL A 31 1.04 -6.66 -1.85
C VAL A 31 2.16 -7.52 -1.29
N SER A 32 2.22 -7.73 0.03
CA SER A 32 3.19 -8.64 0.64
C SER A 32 2.99 -10.07 0.15
N ALA A 33 1.76 -10.58 0.10
CA ALA A 33 1.47 -11.92 -0.41
C ALA A 33 1.86 -12.08 -1.89
N ALA A 34 1.57 -11.08 -2.72
CA ALA A 34 2.00 -11.06 -4.12
C ALA A 34 3.54 -11.01 -4.26
N GLY A 35 4.21 -10.25 -3.39
CA GLY A 35 5.67 -10.22 -3.33
C GLY A 35 6.27 -11.57 -2.94
N GLU A 36 5.68 -12.25 -1.95
CA GLU A 36 6.08 -13.61 -1.54
C GLU A 36 5.94 -14.61 -2.70
N GLU A 37 4.86 -14.54 -3.48
CA GLU A 37 4.64 -15.39 -4.67
C GLU A 37 5.73 -15.18 -5.75
N GLU A 38 6.14 -13.93 -5.96
CA GLU A 38 7.19 -13.56 -6.93
C GLU A 38 8.62 -13.70 -6.36
N GLY A 39 8.78 -14.06 -5.07
CA GLY A 39 10.07 -14.13 -4.40
C GLY A 39 10.75 -12.76 -4.17
N VAL A 40 9.96 -11.69 -4.11
CA VAL A 40 10.42 -10.30 -3.95
C VAL A 40 9.83 -9.68 -2.69
N ASP A 41 10.70 -9.12 -1.83
CA ASP A 41 10.25 -8.26 -0.73
C ASP A 41 9.70 -6.93 -1.28
N VAL A 42 8.42 -6.65 -1.03
CA VAL A 42 7.73 -5.43 -1.52
C VAL A 42 7.23 -4.56 -0.37
N ARG A 43 7.61 -3.27 -0.37
CA ARG A 43 7.11 -2.26 0.58
C ARG A 43 6.10 -1.34 -0.08
N VAL A 44 4.97 -1.09 0.59
CA VAL A 44 3.97 -0.12 0.13
C VAL A 44 4.20 1.24 0.78
N GLU A 45 4.39 2.25 -0.05
CA GLU A 45 4.48 3.66 0.35
C GLU A 45 3.28 4.45 -0.17
N PHE A 46 2.73 5.30 0.69
CA PHE A 46 1.62 6.18 0.33
C PHE A 46 2.17 7.59 0.18
N LEU A 47 2.00 8.17 -0.99
CA LEU A 47 2.51 9.48 -1.37
C LEU A 47 1.34 10.44 -1.61
N ASP A 48 1.50 11.69 -1.19
CA ASP A 48 0.51 12.77 -1.33
C ASP A 48 0.62 13.50 -2.69
#